data_AF-A0A7W9ZYJ1-F1
#
_entry.id   AF-A0A7W9ZYJ1-F1
#
_cell.length_a   1.000
_cell.length_b   1.000
_cell.length_c   1.000
_cell.angle_alpha   90.00
_cell.angle_beta   90.00
_cell.angle_gamma   90.00
#
_symmetry.space_group_name_H-M   'P 1'
#
loop_
_entity.id
_entity.type
_entity.pdbx_description
1 polymer ?
#
loop_
_entity_poly.entity_id
_entity_poly.type
_entity_poly.pdbx_seq_one_letter_code
_entity_poly.pdbx_strand_id
1 'polypeptide(L)'
;MRNWLGNDGNWIVAGLAAAITVPLLSFVAGMPFWIAAIIALLIFAGLVILLAPRRLFEGLDIKSIGSGRIAFARDLLEAAVPFAQRLEAAADTITDRKTATAVRHLAEIAADVFRKVEAKPESANAVRRFLSYYLPRAAEVAEGFAVIEAKRVPDTKQLEEVRTVLVKLEEAFVHYADSLIDEALGTLDTDLRLIQASLKEDIGR
;
A
#
# COMPACT_ATOMS: atom_id res chain seq x y z
N MET A 1 23.67 27.49 11.38
CA MET A 1 24.48 26.26 11.52
C MET A 1 23.94 25.53 12.74
N ARG A 2 23.28 24.40 12.53
CA ARG A 2 22.33 23.78 13.47
C ARG A 2 23.01 22.57 14.15
N ASN A 3 23.00 22.57 15.48
CA ASN A 3 23.65 21.62 16.39
C ASN A 3 23.45 20.16 15.97
N TRP A 4 24.55 19.52 15.57
CA TRP A 4 24.65 18.11 15.11
C TRP A 4 25.49 17.27 16.07
N LEU A 5 25.44 17.55 17.38
CA LEU A 5 26.10 16.75 18.41
C LEU A 5 25.10 16.53 19.54
N GLY A 6 24.25 15.53 19.31
CA GLY A 6 23.41 14.97 20.35
C GLY A 6 24.25 14.09 21.27
N ASN A 7 24.19 14.42 22.56
CA ASN A 7 24.53 13.57 23.71
C ASN A 7 26.02 13.38 24.04
N ASP A 8 26.75 14.48 24.16
CA ASP A 8 28.14 14.52 24.67
C ASP A 8 28.26 13.96 26.12
N GLY A 9 27.17 14.03 26.91
CA GLY A 9 27.13 13.56 28.29
C GLY A 9 27.39 12.07 28.45
N ASN A 10 26.89 11.22 27.53
CA ASN A 10 27.10 9.76 27.63
C ASN A 10 28.55 9.36 27.32
N TRP A 11 29.25 10.09 26.44
CA TRP A 11 30.66 9.85 26.16
C TRP A 11 31.53 10.24 27.36
N ILE A 12 31.20 11.34 28.03
CA ILE A 12 31.87 11.79 29.25
C ILE A 12 31.61 10.80 30.39
N VAL A 13 30.38 10.33 30.59
CA VAL A 13 30.02 9.36 31.63
C VAL A 13 30.68 7.99 31.38
N ALA A 14 30.72 7.52 30.12
CA ALA A 14 31.42 6.29 29.75
C ALA A 14 32.95 6.41 29.94
N GLY A 15 33.52 7.57 29.59
CA GLY A 15 34.93 7.88 29.84
C GLY A 15 35.27 7.93 31.33
N LEU A 16 34.41 8.54 32.16
CA LEU A 16 34.59 8.64 33.61
C LEU A 16 34.48 7.26 34.28
N ALA A 17 33.52 6.43 33.85
CA ALA A 17 33.36 5.07 34.35
C ALA A 17 34.59 4.19 34.01
N ALA A 18 35.14 4.33 32.80
CA ALA A 18 36.37 3.64 32.41
C ALA A 18 37.58 4.13 33.23
N ALA A 19 37.70 5.45 33.45
CA ALA A 19 38.77 6.05 34.24
C ALA A 19 38.79 5.62 35.72
N ILE A 20 37.63 5.27 36.29
CA ILE A 20 37.51 4.75 37.66
C ILE A 20 37.79 3.23 37.70
N THR A 21 37.40 2.49 36.66
CA THR A 21 37.53 1.03 36.62
C THR A 21 38.99 0.57 36.53
N VAL A 22 39.84 1.31 35.79
CA VAL A 22 41.26 0.98 35.59
C VAL A 22 42.10 1.02 36.88
N PRO A 23 42.08 2.09 37.70
CA PRO A 23 42.85 2.14 38.95
C PRO A 23 42.28 1.21 40.02
N LEU A 24 40.96 1.03 40.08
CA LEU A 24 40.29 0.19 41.07
C LEU A 24 40.63 -1.30 40.87
N LEU A 25 40.69 -1.76 39.62
CA LEU A 25 41.14 -3.12 39.29
C LEU A 25 42.67 -3.30 39.45
N SER A 26 43.48 -2.28 39.14
CA SER A 26 44.94 -2.37 39.29
C SER A 26 45.39 -2.42 40.75
N PHE A 27 44.80 -1.61 41.63
CA PHE A 27 45.25 -1.51 43.02
C PHE A 27 44.68 -2.60 43.93
N VAL A 28 43.48 -3.11 43.67
CA VAL A 28 42.81 -4.06 44.57
C VAL A 28 43.11 -5.52 44.22
N ALA A 29 43.33 -5.85 42.93
CA ALA A 29 43.51 -7.24 42.49
C ALA A 29 44.98 -7.66 42.29
N GLY A 30 45.95 -6.75 42.39
CA GLY A 30 47.38 -7.04 42.23
C GLY A 30 47.78 -7.53 40.82
N MET A 31 46.94 -7.28 39.81
CA MET A 31 47.16 -7.73 38.44
C MET A 31 48.19 -6.85 37.70
N PRO A 32 48.99 -7.42 36.78
CA PRO A 32 49.88 -6.65 35.91
C PRO A 32 49.10 -5.59 35.11
N PHE A 33 49.57 -4.35 35.14
CA PHE A 33 48.93 -3.17 34.53
C PHE A 33 48.46 -3.38 33.07
N TRP A 34 49.20 -4.18 32.30
CA TRP A 34 48.94 -4.46 30.90
C TRP A 34 47.66 -5.29 30.68
N ILE A 35 47.31 -6.18 31.62
CA ILE A 35 46.10 -7.01 31.53
C ILE A 35 44.86 -6.17 31.90
N ALA A 36 44.98 -5.31 32.91
CA ALA A 36 43.91 -4.39 33.30
C ALA A 36 43.56 -3.42 32.17
N ALA A 37 44.55 -2.93 31.43
CA ALA A 37 44.34 -2.06 30.28
C ALA A 37 43.54 -2.74 29.16
N ILE A 38 43.79 -4.02 28.88
CA ILE A 38 43.06 -4.78 27.85
C ILE A 38 41.61 -5.02 28.29
N ILE A 39 41.38 -5.39 29.55
CA ILE A 39 40.03 -5.62 30.07
C ILE A 39 39.21 -4.32 30.05
N ALA A 40 39.81 -3.20 30.43
CA ALA A 40 39.15 -1.89 30.38
C ALA A 40 38.78 -1.48 28.94
N LEU A 41 39.64 -1.76 27.97
CA LEU A 41 39.36 -1.50 26.55
C LEU A 41 38.16 -2.33 26.06
N LEU A 42 38.08 -3.60 26.45
CA LEU A 42 36.98 -4.50 26.07
C LEU A 42 35.66 -4.11 26.73
N ILE A 43 35.69 -3.71 28.01
CA ILE A 43 34.50 -3.21 28.72
C ILE A 43 34.03 -1.89 28.10
N PHE A 44 34.95 -0.98 27.78
CA PHE A 44 34.64 0.28 27.10
C PHE A 44 34.00 0.04 25.73
N ALA A 45 34.58 -0.84 24.91
CA ALA A 45 34.03 -1.18 23.61
C ALA A 45 32.64 -1.84 23.72
N GLY A 46 32.45 -2.75 24.68
CA GLY A 46 31.16 -3.40 24.94
C GLY A 46 30.09 -2.41 25.40
N LEU A 47 30.43 -1.48 26.31
CA LEU A 47 29.52 -0.44 26.78
C LEU A 47 29.18 0.56 25.67
N VAL A 48 30.15 0.97 24.86
CA VAL A 48 29.91 1.88 23.72
C VAL A 48 28.97 1.23 22.70
N ILE A 49 29.13 -0.06 22.40
CA ILE A 49 28.25 -0.77 21.47
C ILE A 49 26.85 -1.00 22.06
N LEU A 50 26.73 -1.24 23.37
CA LEU A 50 25.44 -1.44 24.05
C LEU A 50 24.66 -0.13 24.24
N LEU A 51 25.36 0.98 24.50
CA LEU A 51 24.77 2.32 24.71
C LEU A 51 24.66 3.14 23.41
N ALA A 52 25.27 2.71 22.31
CA ALA A 52 25.10 3.35 21.02
C ALA A 52 23.61 3.30 20.63
N PRO A 53 22.94 4.46 20.45
CA PRO A 53 21.55 4.47 20.08
C PRO A 53 21.42 3.78 18.72
N ARG A 54 20.67 2.68 18.66
CA ARG A 54 20.30 2.05 17.39
C ARG A 54 19.43 3.02 16.62
N ARG A 55 20.06 3.87 15.80
CA ARG A 55 19.38 4.86 14.95
C ARG A 55 18.83 4.15 13.71
N LEU A 56 17.74 3.40 13.91
CA LEU A 56 17.10 2.57 12.89
C LEU A 56 16.46 3.36 11.72
N PHE A 57 16.50 4.69 11.74
CA PHE A 57 15.80 5.55 10.76
C PHE A 57 16.56 6.85 10.39
N GLU A 58 17.84 6.96 10.72
CA GLU A 58 18.63 8.16 10.41
C GLU A 58 19.05 8.13 8.93
N GLY A 59 18.17 8.65 8.06
CA GLY A 59 18.40 8.70 6.60
C GLY A 59 17.13 8.68 5.75
N LEU A 60 15.94 8.54 6.34
CA LEU A 60 14.68 8.69 5.60
C LEU A 60 14.48 10.17 5.23
N ASP A 61 14.93 10.54 4.03
CA ASP A 61 14.67 11.84 3.45
C ASP A 61 13.15 11.99 3.24
N ILE A 62 12.51 12.77 4.11
CA ILE A 62 11.05 12.99 4.09
C ILE A 62 10.59 13.51 2.71
N LYS A 63 11.49 14.19 1.97
CA LYS A 63 11.23 14.60 0.58
C LYS A 63 11.22 13.42 -0.39
N SER A 64 12.10 12.43 -0.25
CA SER A 64 12.11 11.24 -1.09
C SER A 64 10.87 10.35 -0.86
N ILE A 65 10.32 10.34 0.35
CA ILE A 65 9.04 9.68 0.67
C ILE A 65 7.86 10.37 -0.04
N GLY A 66 7.88 11.70 -0.16
CA GLY A 66 6.89 12.45 -0.95
C GLY A 66 6.98 12.13 -2.44
N SER A 67 8.18 12.19 -3.00
CA SER A 67 8.43 11.89 -4.41
C SER A 67 8.10 10.43 -4.77
N GLY A 68 8.41 9.47 -3.88
CA GLY A 68 8.08 8.06 -4.08
C GLY A 68 6.58 7.78 -4.08
N ARG A 69 5.80 8.48 -3.24
CA ARG A 69 4.33 8.38 -3.23
C ARG A 69 3.70 8.92 -4.51
N ILE A 70 4.20 10.05 -5.01
CA ILE A 70 3.74 10.64 -6.27
C ILE A 70 4.08 9.72 -7.44
N ALA A 71 5.30 9.19 -7.49
CA ALA A 71 5.71 8.23 -8.52
C ALA A 71 4.83 6.97 -8.50
N PHE A 72 4.59 6.39 -7.33
CA PHE A 72 3.71 5.23 -7.18
C PHE A 72 2.27 5.51 -7.62
N ALA A 73 1.70 6.66 -7.21
CA ALA A 73 0.36 7.06 -7.63
C ALA A 73 0.27 7.21 -9.14
N ARG A 74 1.26 7.86 -9.76
CA ARG A 74 1.35 8.02 -11.21
C ARG A 74 1.41 6.66 -11.92
N ASP A 75 2.34 5.79 -11.53
CA ASP A 75 2.50 4.46 -12.16
C ASP A 75 1.22 3.63 -12.05
N LEU A 76 0.55 3.70 -10.90
CA LEU A 76 -0.71 3.01 -10.65
C LEU A 76 -1.84 3.54 -11.56
N LEU A 77 -1.96 4.86 -11.70
CA LEU A 77 -2.95 5.49 -12.57
C LEU A 77 -2.66 5.20 -14.04
N GLU A 78 -1.41 5.32 -14.47
CA GLU A 78 -0.98 5.06 -15.85
C GLU A 78 -1.29 3.62 -16.27
N ALA A 79 -1.10 2.65 -15.37
CA ALA A 79 -1.50 1.27 -15.59
C ALA A 79 -3.02 1.06 -15.62
N ALA A 80 -3.79 1.91 -14.92
CA ALA A 80 -5.23 1.75 -14.74
C ALA A 80 -6.08 2.44 -15.83
N VAL A 81 -5.58 3.56 -16.40
CA VAL A 81 -6.26 4.37 -17.42
C VAL A 81 -6.79 3.54 -18.61
N PRO A 82 -6.04 2.59 -19.19
CA PRO A 82 -6.53 1.79 -20.31
C PRO A 82 -7.80 0.98 -19.97
N PHE A 83 -7.98 0.56 -18.72
CA PHE A 83 -9.15 -0.22 -18.31
C PHE A 83 -10.41 0.65 -18.20
N ALA A 84 -10.29 1.90 -17.76
CA ALA A 84 -11.41 2.85 -17.78
C ALA A 84 -11.83 3.18 -19.23
N GLN A 85 -10.87 3.39 -20.13
CA GLN A 85 -11.15 3.60 -21.56
C GLN A 85 -11.84 2.39 -22.20
N ARG A 86 -11.47 1.17 -21.80
CA ARG A 86 -12.13 -0.07 -22.23
C ARG A 86 -13.57 -0.15 -21.75
N LEU A 87 -13.87 0.30 -20.53
CA LEU A 87 -15.26 0.42 -20.04
C LEU A 87 -16.06 1.43 -20.86
N GLU A 88 -15.52 2.61 -21.15
CA GLU A 88 -16.19 3.60 -22.01
C GLU A 88 -16.49 3.04 -23.40
N ALA A 89 -15.49 2.41 -24.02
CA ALA A 89 -15.65 1.78 -25.33
C ALA A 89 -16.67 0.62 -25.30
N ALA A 90 -16.69 -0.18 -24.23
CA ALA A 90 -17.70 -1.20 -24.04
C ALA A 90 -19.10 -0.59 -23.90
N ALA A 91 -19.26 0.48 -23.10
CA ALA A 91 -20.54 1.18 -22.95
C ALA A 91 -21.07 1.73 -24.29
N ASP A 92 -20.19 2.23 -25.16
CA ASP A 92 -20.56 2.78 -26.47
C ASP A 92 -20.91 1.71 -27.51
N THR A 93 -20.42 0.48 -27.33
CA THR A 93 -20.71 -0.66 -28.23
C THR A 93 -21.96 -1.44 -27.82
N ILE A 94 -22.34 -1.39 -26.55
CA ILE A 94 -23.50 -2.09 -26.02
C ILE A 94 -24.80 -1.46 -26.52
N THR A 95 -25.69 -2.29 -27.08
CA THR A 95 -26.98 -1.88 -27.63
C THR A 95 -28.05 -1.75 -26.54
N ASP A 96 -28.01 -2.61 -25.53
CA ASP A 96 -28.91 -2.50 -24.40
C ASP A 96 -28.63 -1.26 -23.53
N ARG A 97 -29.58 -0.33 -23.50
CA ARG A 97 -29.41 0.96 -22.82
C ARG A 97 -29.15 0.82 -21.33
N LYS A 98 -29.76 -0.16 -20.66
CA LYS A 98 -29.60 -0.31 -19.20
C LYS A 98 -28.19 -0.75 -18.87
N THR A 99 -27.68 -1.78 -19.55
CA THR A 99 -26.30 -2.24 -19.36
C THR A 99 -25.29 -1.19 -19.82
N ALA A 100 -25.51 -0.53 -20.96
CA ALA A 100 -24.64 0.55 -21.41
C ALA A 100 -24.52 1.68 -20.37
N THR A 101 -25.63 2.04 -19.72
CA THR A 101 -25.63 3.05 -18.66
C THR A 101 -24.85 2.58 -17.43
N ALA A 102 -25.05 1.34 -16.99
CA ALA A 102 -24.31 0.76 -15.85
C ALA A 102 -22.79 0.71 -16.12
N VAL A 103 -22.38 0.30 -17.33
CA VAL A 103 -20.98 0.24 -17.73
C VAL A 103 -20.38 1.65 -17.85
N ARG A 104 -21.14 2.64 -18.34
CA ARG A 104 -20.70 4.03 -18.36
C ARG A 104 -20.51 4.57 -16.95
N HIS A 105 -21.42 4.26 -16.02
CA HIS A 105 -21.30 4.66 -14.63
C HIS A 105 -20.08 4.02 -13.95
N LEU A 106 -19.74 2.76 -14.27
CA LEU A 106 -18.48 2.14 -13.85
C LEU A 106 -17.23 2.94 -14.30
N ALA A 107 -17.24 3.43 -15.55
CA ALA A 107 -16.15 4.27 -16.06
C ALA A 107 -16.09 5.64 -15.36
N GLU A 108 -17.23 6.27 -15.09
CA GLU A 108 -17.33 7.53 -14.35
C GLU A 108 -16.78 7.38 -12.92
N ILE A 109 -17.14 6.29 -12.22
CA ILE A 109 -16.60 5.99 -10.89
C ILE A 109 -15.08 5.81 -10.93
N ALA A 110 -14.56 5.11 -11.95
CA ALA A 110 -13.12 4.95 -12.12
C ALA A 110 -12.42 6.31 -12.33
N ALA A 111 -13.00 7.19 -13.16
CA ALA A 111 -12.50 8.54 -13.37
C ALA A 111 -12.52 9.39 -12.09
N ASP A 112 -13.55 9.24 -11.26
CA ASP A 112 -13.64 9.90 -9.95
C ASP A 112 -12.54 9.44 -9.01
N VAL A 113 -12.26 8.13 -8.99
CA VAL A 113 -11.15 7.56 -8.22
C VAL A 113 -9.81 8.11 -8.72
N PHE A 114 -9.60 8.19 -10.04
CA PHE A 114 -8.39 8.79 -10.61
C PHE A 114 -8.19 10.23 -10.15
N ARG A 115 -9.22 11.08 -10.28
CA ARG A 115 -9.17 12.48 -9.83
C ARG A 115 -8.85 12.61 -8.34
N LYS A 116 -9.41 11.74 -7.50
CA LYS A 116 -9.12 11.72 -6.05
C LYS A 116 -7.64 11.36 -5.78
N VAL A 117 -7.09 10.39 -6.50
CA VAL A 117 -5.68 9.97 -6.35
C VAL A 117 -4.71 11.01 -6.88
N GLU A 118 -5.05 11.67 -7.99
CA GLU A 118 -4.27 12.80 -8.51
C GLU A 118 -4.23 13.97 -7.53
N ALA A 119 -5.36 14.28 -6.89
CA ALA A 119 -5.44 15.34 -5.88
C ALA A 119 -4.72 14.97 -4.58
N LYS A 120 -4.72 13.68 -4.19
CA LYS A 120 -4.13 13.14 -2.96
C LYS A 120 -3.35 11.85 -3.24
N PRO A 121 -2.08 11.93 -3.66
CA PRO A 121 -1.25 10.77 -3.99
C PRO A 121 -1.10 9.76 -2.84
N GLU A 122 -1.26 10.18 -1.59
CA GLU A 122 -1.27 9.30 -0.41
C GLU A 122 -2.40 8.25 -0.44
N SER A 123 -3.51 8.53 -1.14
CA SER A 123 -4.64 7.62 -1.29
C SER A 123 -4.37 6.48 -2.28
N ALA A 124 -3.30 6.55 -3.07
CA ALA A 124 -2.95 5.54 -4.06
C ALA A 124 -2.85 4.12 -3.46
N ASN A 125 -2.37 3.99 -2.22
CA ASN A 125 -2.29 2.69 -1.54
C ASN A 125 -3.67 2.11 -1.21
N ALA A 126 -4.62 2.97 -0.81
CA ALA A 126 -5.98 2.58 -0.49
C ALA A 126 -6.71 2.03 -1.72
N VAL A 127 -6.47 2.65 -2.88
CA VAL A 127 -7.09 2.29 -4.16
C VAL A 127 -6.33 1.30 -4.99
N ARG A 128 -5.12 0.92 -4.56
CA ARG A 128 -4.24 0.04 -5.32
C ARG A 128 -4.96 -1.19 -5.81
N ARG A 129 -5.68 -1.90 -4.93
CA ARG A 129 -6.37 -3.15 -5.27
C ARG A 129 -7.54 -2.91 -6.24
N PHE A 130 -8.24 -1.80 -6.08
CA PHE A 130 -9.29 -1.39 -7.01
C PHE A 130 -8.74 -1.15 -8.41
N LEU A 131 -7.69 -0.33 -8.51
CA LEU A 131 -7.09 0.01 -9.79
C LEU A 131 -6.34 -1.16 -10.44
N SER A 132 -5.70 -2.03 -9.65
CA SER A 132 -4.88 -3.12 -10.18
C SER A 132 -5.63 -4.43 -10.40
N TYR A 133 -6.80 -4.62 -9.80
CA TYR A 133 -7.51 -5.91 -9.83
C TYR A 133 -9.00 -5.77 -10.14
N TYR A 134 -9.73 -4.89 -9.45
CA TYR A 134 -11.18 -4.80 -9.67
C TYR A 134 -11.54 -4.11 -10.98
N LEU A 135 -10.90 -2.98 -11.29
CA LEU A 135 -11.14 -2.22 -12.52
C LEU A 135 -10.82 -3.02 -13.80
N PRO A 136 -9.67 -3.71 -13.93
CA PRO A 136 -9.39 -4.57 -15.07
C PRO A 136 -10.44 -5.67 -15.27
N ARG A 137 -10.89 -6.29 -14.17
CA ARG A 137 -11.88 -7.37 -14.22
C ARG A 137 -13.26 -6.85 -14.62
N ALA A 138 -13.64 -5.66 -14.17
CA ALA A 138 -14.87 -5.02 -14.62
C ALA A 138 -14.82 -4.74 -16.13
N ALA A 139 -13.69 -4.25 -16.65
CA ALA A 139 -13.50 -4.04 -18.08
C ALA A 139 -13.62 -5.35 -18.89
N GLU A 140 -13.00 -6.44 -18.43
CA GLU A 140 -13.12 -7.76 -19.06
C GLU A 140 -14.58 -8.25 -19.13
N VAL A 141 -15.35 -8.05 -18.06
CA VAL A 141 -16.76 -8.47 -18.01
C VAL A 141 -17.62 -7.61 -18.95
N ALA A 142 -17.40 -6.30 -18.99
CA ALA A 142 -18.13 -5.39 -19.87
C ALA A 142 -17.86 -5.68 -21.35
N GLU A 143 -16.60 -5.93 -21.72
CA GLU A 143 -16.26 -6.37 -23.08
C GLU A 143 -16.85 -7.74 -23.41
N GLY A 144 -16.80 -8.69 -22.47
CA GLY A 144 -17.43 -9.99 -22.62
C GLY A 144 -18.92 -9.88 -22.91
N PHE A 145 -19.62 -8.97 -22.22
CA PHE A 145 -21.02 -8.66 -22.48
C PHE A 145 -21.24 -8.14 -23.90
N ALA A 146 -20.47 -7.13 -24.33
CA ALA A 146 -20.56 -6.55 -25.68
C ALA A 146 -20.32 -7.61 -26.77
N VAL A 147 -19.35 -8.52 -26.56
CA VAL A 147 -19.05 -9.63 -27.47
C VAL A 147 -20.20 -10.64 -27.55
N ILE A 148 -20.84 -10.96 -26.43
CA ILE A 148 -21.99 -11.87 -26.40
C ILE A 148 -23.19 -11.24 -27.10
N GLU A 149 -23.47 -9.95 -26.84
CA GLU A 149 -24.57 -9.20 -27.44
C GLU A 149 -24.42 -9.05 -28.96
N ALA A 150 -23.19 -8.86 -29.45
CA ALA A 150 -22.89 -8.72 -30.88
C ALA A 150 -23.04 -10.02 -31.68
N LYS A 151 -23.23 -11.19 -31.05
CA LYS A 151 -23.44 -12.46 -31.76
C LYS A 151 -24.75 -12.45 -32.53
N ARG A 152 -24.76 -13.08 -33.71
CA ARG A 152 -25.97 -13.20 -34.57
C ARG A 152 -27.15 -13.91 -33.89
N VAL A 153 -26.84 -14.86 -33.00
CA VAL A 153 -27.81 -15.54 -32.12
C VAL A 153 -27.19 -15.54 -30.71
N PRO A 154 -27.47 -14.52 -29.88
CA PRO A 154 -26.93 -14.43 -28.54
C PRO A 154 -27.62 -15.45 -27.63
N ASP A 155 -26.85 -16.04 -26.71
CA ASP A 155 -27.43 -16.86 -25.64
C ASP A 155 -28.03 -15.92 -24.60
N THR A 156 -29.36 -15.80 -24.64
CA THR A 156 -30.12 -14.93 -23.73
C THR A 156 -29.90 -15.24 -22.25
N LYS A 157 -29.62 -16.49 -21.87
CA LYS A 157 -29.36 -16.84 -20.46
C LYS A 157 -28.00 -16.31 -20.02
N GLN A 158 -26.98 -16.59 -20.84
CA GLN A 158 -25.63 -16.10 -20.59
C GLN A 158 -25.58 -14.57 -20.54
N LEU A 159 -26.32 -13.89 -21.42
CA LEU A 159 -26.39 -12.43 -21.49
C LEU A 159 -27.01 -11.84 -20.21
N GLU A 160 -28.10 -12.42 -19.72
CA GLU A 160 -28.74 -11.99 -18.46
C GLU A 160 -27.91 -12.29 -17.21
N GLU A 161 -27.16 -13.40 -17.19
CA GLU A 161 -26.21 -13.71 -16.13
C GLU A 161 -25.09 -12.66 -16.07
N VAL A 162 -24.46 -12.35 -17.21
CA VAL A 162 -23.39 -11.34 -17.27
C VAL A 162 -23.93 -9.94 -16.95
N ARG A 163 -25.14 -9.60 -17.39
CA ARG A 163 -25.83 -8.36 -16.99
C ARG A 163 -25.95 -8.25 -15.47
N THR A 164 -26.41 -9.32 -14.82
CA THR A 164 -26.59 -9.34 -13.36
C THR A 164 -25.25 -9.13 -12.65
N VAL A 165 -24.17 -9.70 -13.19
CA VAL A 165 -22.81 -9.47 -12.67
C VAL A 165 -22.39 -8.01 -12.84
N LEU A 166 -22.64 -7.39 -13.99
CA LEU A 166 -22.31 -5.98 -14.23
C LEU A 166 -23.03 -5.02 -13.28
N VAL A 167 -24.32 -5.24 -13.02
CA VAL A 167 -25.09 -4.43 -12.05
C VAL A 167 -24.52 -4.57 -10.63
N LYS A 168 -24.17 -5.80 -10.21
CA LYS A 168 -23.55 -6.02 -8.89
C LYS A 168 -22.16 -5.38 -8.80
N LEU A 169 -21.40 -5.39 -9.89
CA LEU A 169 -20.09 -4.72 -9.96
C LEU A 169 -20.26 -3.20 -9.84
N GLU A 170 -21.26 -2.63 -10.49
CA GLU A 170 -21.61 -1.21 -10.37
C GLU A 170 -21.92 -0.83 -8.91
N GLU A 171 -22.82 -1.55 -8.25
CA GLU A 171 -23.16 -1.32 -6.84
C GLU A 171 -21.93 -1.40 -5.93
N ALA A 172 -21.06 -2.39 -6.14
CA ALA A 172 -19.83 -2.53 -5.39
C ALA A 172 -18.84 -1.37 -5.63
N PHE A 173 -18.76 -0.88 -6.87
CA PHE A 173 -17.91 0.25 -7.24
C PHE A 173 -18.41 1.56 -6.60
N VAL A 174 -19.72 1.80 -6.60
CA VAL A 174 -20.33 2.95 -5.92
C VAL A 174 -20.00 2.91 -4.43
N HIS A 175 -20.27 1.77 -3.80
CA HIS A 175 -20.01 1.60 -2.37
C HIS A 175 -18.51 1.78 -2.01
N TYR A 176 -17.62 1.31 -2.89
CA TYR A 176 -16.19 1.48 -2.73
C TYR A 176 -15.74 2.95 -2.90
N ALA A 177 -16.27 3.65 -3.91
CA ALA A 177 -15.94 5.05 -4.18
C ALA A 177 -16.45 6.00 -3.09
N ASP A 178 -17.58 5.67 -2.47
CA ASP A 178 -18.10 6.34 -1.27
C ASP A 178 -17.24 6.04 -0.04
N SER A 179 -16.88 4.77 0.18
CA SER A 179 -16.03 4.36 1.31
C SER A 179 -14.61 4.92 1.23
N LEU A 180 -14.13 5.24 0.03
CA LEU A 180 -12.88 5.94 -0.24
C LEU A 180 -12.83 7.37 0.34
N ILE A 181 -13.99 7.97 0.62
CA ILE A 181 -14.11 9.33 1.16
C ILE A 181 -13.90 9.35 2.68
N ASP A 182 -14.13 8.23 3.38
CA ASP A 182 -14.25 8.19 4.84
C ASP A 182 -13.01 7.66 5.60
N GLU A 183 -11.88 7.40 4.96
CA GLU A 183 -10.63 6.97 5.64
C GLU A 183 -10.79 5.69 6.51
N ALA A 184 -11.86 4.91 6.33
CA ALA A 184 -12.17 3.72 7.12
C ALA A 184 -11.77 2.41 6.41
N LEU A 185 -10.48 2.25 6.12
CA LEU A 185 -9.91 1.10 5.37
C LEU A 185 -9.86 -0.23 6.14
N GLY A 186 -10.49 -0.35 7.31
CA GLY A 186 -10.38 -1.52 8.17
C GLY A 186 -11.47 -2.58 7.98
N THR A 187 -12.71 -2.16 7.68
CA THR A 187 -13.89 -3.02 7.90
C THR A 187 -14.47 -3.65 6.63
N LEU A 188 -14.19 -3.11 5.43
CA LEU A 188 -14.86 -3.52 4.18
C LEU A 188 -14.13 -4.62 3.37
N ASP A 189 -12.84 -4.88 3.63
CA ASP A 189 -12.10 -6.02 3.03
C ASP A 189 -12.67 -7.37 3.50
N THR A 190 -13.35 -7.41 4.65
CA THR A 190 -14.06 -8.59 5.15
C THR A 190 -15.33 -8.89 4.34
N ASP A 191 -16.12 -7.88 4.00
CA ASP A 191 -17.40 -8.07 3.31
C ASP A 191 -17.20 -8.47 1.83
N LEU A 192 -16.21 -7.88 1.15
CA LEU A 192 -15.85 -8.26 -0.23
C LEU A 192 -15.23 -9.67 -0.31
N ARG A 193 -14.50 -10.12 0.72
CA ARG A 193 -14.01 -11.51 0.80
C ARG A 193 -15.14 -12.51 1.03
N LEU A 194 -16.14 -12.16 1.84
CA LEU A 194 -17.27 -13.04 2.15
C LEU A 194 -18.12 -13.31 0.89
N ILE A 195 -18.35 -12.26 0.09
CA ILE A 195 -19.09 -12.38 -1.19
C ILE A 195 -18.28 -13.14 -2.24
N GLN A 196 -16.96 -12.96 -2.31
CA GLN A 196 -16.10 -13.75 -3.21
C GLN A 196 -15.97 -15.21 -2.78
N ALA A 197 -16.00 -15.51 -1.47
CA ALA A 197 -16.02 -16.87 -0.97
C ALA A 197 -17.31 -17.59 -1.39
N SER A 198 -18.47 -16.93 -1.30
CA SER A 198 -19.72 -17.49 -1.81
C SER A 198 -19.70 -17.64 -3.33
N LEU A 199 -19.10 -16.68 -4.04
CA LEU A 199 -18.95 -16.74 -5.50
C LEU A 199 -18.12 -17.96 -5.91
N LYS A 200 -16.98 -18.21 -5.25
CA LYS A 200 -16.10 -19.36 -5.57
C LYS A 200 -16.74 -20.72 -5.32
N GLU A 201 -17.66 -20.82 -4.37
CA GLU A 201 -18.39 -22.07 -4.09
C GLU A 201 -19.44 -22.38 -5.17
N ASP A 202 -20.08 -21.36 -5.75
CA ASP A 202 -21.14 -21.53 -6.75
C ASP A 202 -20.64 -21.70 -8.19
N ILE A 203 -19.51 -21.10 -8.59
CA ILE A 203 -18.89 -21.33 -9.92
C ILE A 203 -17.95 -22.55 -9.95
N GLY A 204 -17.77 -23.22 -8.80
CA GLY A 204 -16.91 -24.39 -8.64
C GLY A 204 -17.60 -25.74 -8.77
N ARG A 205 -18.89 -25.79 -9.13
CA ARG A 205 -19.65 -27.03 -9.38
C ARG A 205 -20.23 -27.06 -10.79
#